data_AF-A0A1G2ZPE8-F1
#
_entry.id   AF-A0A1G2ZPE8-F1
#
_cell.length_a   1.000
_cell.length_b   1.000
_cell.length_c   1.000
_cell.angle_alpha   90.00
_cell.angle_beta   90.00
_cell.angle_gamma   90.00
#
_symmetry.space_group_name_H-M   'P 1'
#
loop_
_entity.id
_entity.type
_entity.pdbx_description
1 polymer ?
#
loop_
_entity_poly.entity_id
_entity_poly.type
_entity_poly.pdbx_seq_one_letter_code
_entity_poly.pdbx_strand_id
1 'polypeptide(L)'
;MKAVQIVPPGGRILDAGCGTGSLLVKLALRGYEVYGMDISEDSVRRTEECLRSLMPEAESVVKQGSAEQIDYPDGGFDAVIATEILEHVEKDHLAVREFYRLLKPGGVCIITVPANPALWDISDEMAEHKRRYSKEALLQLFNNSSFKIEKLFYVGFPLMRLYHRLVFLRWARRIDKNRSGTVSSGDALTRVGLNRWITYILGNLFRIDGIFSSLSLGIGILLVARKER
;
A
#
# COMPACT_ATOMS: atom_id res chain seq x y z
N MET A 1 5.97 5.20 -8.45
CA MET A 1 5.15 6.35 -8.04
C MET A 1 6.00 7.62 -8.13
N LYS A 2 5.48 8.71 -8.71
CA LYS A 2 6.18 10.02 -8.69
C LYS A 2 6.40 10.55 -7.26
N ALA A 3 5.63 10.09 -6.28
CA ALA A 3 5.74 10.50 -4.88
C ALA A 3 7.09 10.10 -4.22
N VAL A 4 7.74 9.01 -4.67
CA VAL A 4 9.03 8.59 -4.12
C VAL A 4 10.20 9.45 -4.61
N GLN A 5 10.02 10.22 -5.69
CA GLN A 5 11.05 11.16 -6.17
C GLN A 5 11.34 12.32 -5.20
N ILE A 6 10.59 12.40 -4.09
CA ILE A 6 10.77 13.37 -3.02
C ILE A 6 11.73 12.83 -1.94
N VAL A 7 12.11 11.55 -2.01
CA VAL A 7 13.07 10.91 -1.11
C VAL A 7 14.49 11.08 -1.68
N PRO A 8 15.48 11.50 -0.85
CA PRO A 8 16.87 11.60 -1.29
C PRO A 8 17.39 10.30 -1.92
N PRO A 9 18.23 10.36 -2.98
CA PRO A 9 18.91 9.17 -3.49
C PRO A 9 19.66 8.42 -2.38
N GLY A 10 19.57 7.09 -2.35
CA GLY A 10 20.15 6.29 -1.25
C GLY A 10 19.39 6.37 0.07
N GLY A 11 18.26 7.11 0.14
CA GLY A 11 17.47 7.25 1.36
C GLY A 11 16.87 5.93 1.84
N ARG A 12 16.57 5.87 3.14
CA ARG A 12 15.98 4.71 3.82
C ARG A 12 14.47 4.74 3.70
N ILE A 13 13.88 3.69 3.14
CA ILE A 13 12.44 3.57 2.94
C ILE A 13 11.91 2.34 3.65
N LEU A 14 10.92 2.53 4.54
CA LEU A 14 10.14 1.44 5.13
C LEU A 14 8.85 1.22 4.34
N ASP A 15 8.58 -0.02 3.95
CA ASP A 15 7.29 -0.51 3.49
C ASP A 15 6.59 -1.27 4.63
N ALA A 16 5.68 -0.58 5.32
CA ALA A 16 4.95 -1.08 6.48
C ALA A 16 3.73 -1.87 6.03
N GLY A 17 3.94 -3.14 5.67
CA GLY A 17 2.96 -4.01 5.03
C GLY A 17 3.46 -4.57 3.70
N CYS A 18 4.68 -5.09 3.65
CA CYS A 18 5.39 -5.33 2.40
C CYS A 18 4.84 -6.50 1.55
N GLY A 19 4.01 -7.36 2.12
CA GLY A 19 3.34 -8.45 1.43
C GLY A 19 4.31 -9.35 0.65
N THR A 20 4.22 -9.33 -0.68
CA THR A 20 5.07 -10.13 -1.57
C THR A 20 6.40 -9.46 -1.94
N GLY A 21 6.71 -8.29 -1.38
CA GLY A 21 8.00 -7.61 -1.58
C GLY A 21 8.14 -6.87 -2.91
N SER A 22 7.10 -6.86 -3.75
CA SER A 22 7.20 -6.30 -5.11
C SER A 22 7.54 -4.80 -5.14
N LEU A 23 7.13 -4.04 -4.11
CA LEU A 23 7.49 -2.64 -3.96
C LEU A 23 8.94 -2.48 -3.52
N LEU A 24 9.38 -3.25 -2.52
CA LEU A 24 10.77 -3.24 -2.04
C LEU A 24 11.76 -3.54 -3.16
N VAL A 25 11.52 -4.56 -3.98
CA VAL A 25 12.38 -4.87 -5.15
C VAL A 25 12.46 -3.68 -6.11
N LYS A 26 11.33 -3.02 -6.39
CA LYS A 26 11.29 -1.83 -7.26
C LYS A 26 12.01 -0.62 -6.66
N LEU A 27 12.04 -0.49 -5.34
CA LEU A 27 12.75 0.58 -4.63
C LEU A 27 14.25 0.28 -4.59
N ALA A 28 14.63 -0.95 -4.28
CA ALA A 28 16.01 -1.42 -4.31
C ALA A 28 16.65 -1.24 -5.71
N LEU A 29 15.92 -1.56 -6.78
CA LEU A 29 16.34 -1.31 -8.17
C LEU A 29 16.59 0.18 -8.49
N ARG A 30 16.06 1.09 -7.67
CA ARG A 30 16.29 2.54 -7.79
C ARG A 30 17.41 3.04 -6.88
N GLY A 31 18.10 2.14 -6.17
CA GLY A 31 19.22 2.46 -5.29
C GLY A 31 18.81 3.01 -3.92
N TYR A 32 17.61 2.70 -3.43
CA TYR A 32 17.22 3.00 -2.05
C TYR A 32 17.62 1.87 -1.10
N GLU A 33 17.89 2.21 0.16
CA GLU A 33 17.95 1.22 1.24
C GLU A 33 16.52 0.85 1.65
N VAL A 34 16.18 -0.43 1.57
CA VAL A 34 14.78 -0.86 1.66
C VAL A 34 14.53 -1.68 2.92
N TYR A 35 13.47 -1.33 3.64
CA TYR A 35 13.07 -1.99 4.87
C TYR A 35 11.64 -2.46 4.69
N GLY A 36 11.38 -3.74 4.94
CA GLY A 36 10.06 -4.34 4.88
C GLY A 36 9.56 -4.71 6.26
N MET A 37 8.25 -4.61 6.46
CA MET A 37 7.59 -5.21 7.60
C MET A 37 6.26 -5.83 7.18
N ASP A 38 5.92 -7.00 7.73
CA ASP A 38 4.60 -7.61 7.54
C ASP A 38 4.19 -8.40 8.79
N ILE A 39 2.89 -8.53 9.04
CA ILE A 39 2.39 -9.33 10.17
C ILE A 39 2.57 -10.84 9.92
N SER A 40 2.57 -11.25 8.65
CA SER A 40 2.74 -12.64 8.22
C SER A 40 4.21 -12.99 8.10
N GLU A 41 4.66 -13.92 8.94
CA GLU A 41 6.01 -14.51 8.85
C GLU A 41 6.30 -15.11 7.46
N ASP A 42 5.28 -15.64 6.81
CA ASP A 42 5.37 -16.24 5.47
C ASP A 42 5.58 -15.17 4.38
N SER A 43 4.93 -14.01 4.50
CA SER A 43 5.20 -12.82 3.65
C SER A 43 6.63 -12.32 3.85
N VAL A 44 7.09 -12.24 5.10
CA VAL A 44 8.46 -11.82 5.46
C VAL A 44 9.48 -12.74 4.79
N ARG A 45 9.39 -14.05 5.03
CA ARG A 45 10.32 -15.04 4.46
C ARG A 45 10.38 -14.96 2.94
N ARG A 46 9.23 -14.95 2.25
CA ARG A 46 9.20 -14.87 0.77
C ARG A 46 9.79 -13.57 0.26
N THR A 47 9.55 -12.46 0.96
CA THR A 47 10.09 -11.16 0.58
C THR A 47 11.60 -11.12 0.75
N GLU A 48 12.14 -11.67 1.82
CA GLU A 48 13.59 -11.83 2.02
C GLU A 48 14.22 -12.68 0.92
N GLU A 49 13.64 -13.84 0.62
CA GLU A 49 14.12 -14.72 -0.46
C GLU A 49 14.12 -14.01 -1.82
N CYS A 50 13.05 -13.26 -2.10
CA CYS A 50 12.91 -12.49 -3.34
C CYS A 50 13.96 -11.38 -3.44
N LEU A 51 14.18 -10.62 -2.36
CA LEU A 51 15.18 -9.56 -2.31
C LEU A 51 16.60 -10.13 -2.45
N ARG A 52 16.94 -11.20 -1.73
CA ARG A 52 18.26 -11.86 -1.85
C ARG A 52 18.49 -12.40 -3.26
N SER A 53 17.47 -12.95 -3.91
CA SER A 53 17.61 -13.52 -5.26
C SER A 53 17.69 -12.47 -6.36
N LEU A 54 16.90 -11.39 -6.28
CA LEU A 54 16.80 -10.39 -7.35
C LEU A 54 17.72 -9.19 -7.14
N MET A 55 18.05 -8.89 -5.89
CA MET A 55 18.77 -7.70 -5.44
C MET A 55 19.86 -8.07 -4.40
N PRO A 56 20.78 -8.99 -4.71
CA PRO A 56 21.76 -9.50 -3.73
C PRO A 56 22.67 -8.42 -3.14
N GLU A 57 22.94 -7.36 -3.90
CA GLU A 57 23.78 -6.23 -3.49
C GLU A 57 23.00 -5.07 -2.84
N ALA A 58 21.67 -5.20 -2.70
CA ALA A 58 20.86 -4.14 -2.11
C ALA A 58 20.83 -4.25 -0.59
N GLU A 59 21.12 -3.13 0.07
CA GLU A 59 20.87 -2.97 1.50
C GLU A 59 19.37 -3.15 1.79
N SER A 60 19.04 -4.29 2.39
CA SER A 60 17.65 -4.68 2.63
C SER A 60 17.47 -5.43 3.94
N VAL A 61 16.40 -5.09 4.66
CA VAL A 61 16.01 -5.75 5.92
C VAL A 61 14.50 -5.98 5.90
N VAL A 62 14.03 -7.17 6.24
CA VAL A 62 12.60 -7.47 6.37
C VAL A 62 12.36 -8.03 7.76
N LYS A 63 11.31 -7.57 8.45
CA LYS A 63 10.98 -8.05 9.78
C LYS A 63 9.50 -8.40 9.89
N GLN A 64 9.18 -9.36 10.75
CA GLN A 64 7.80 -9.54 11.19
C GLN A 64 7.43 -8.43 12.19
N GLY A 65 6.24 -7.85 12.06
CA GLY A 65 5.78 -6.82 13.00
C GLY A 65 4.39 -6.28 12.69
N SER A 66 3.81 -5.58 13.67
CA SER A 66 2.53 -4.88 13.51
C SER A 66 2.76 -3.42 13.15
N ALA A 67 1.92 -2.88 12.26
CA ALA A 67 1.92 -1.44 11.96
C ALA A 67 1.60 -0.58 13.19
N GLU A 68 0.92 -1.13 14.21
CA GLU A 68 0.59 -0.40 15.45
C GLU A 68 1.78 -0.22 16.39
N GLN A 69 2.85 -1.02 16.23
CA GLN A 69 4.06 -0.97 17.03
C GLN A 69 5.24 -1.57 16.27
N ILE A 70 6.18 -0.72 15.86
CA ILE A 70 7.26 -1.09 14.96
C ILE A 70 8.61 -1.00 15.69
N ASP A 71 9.34 -2.11 15.73
CA ASP A 71 10.66 -2.21 16.39
C ASP A 71 11.81 -1.61 15.54
N TYR A 72 11.75 -0.29 15.40
CA TYR A 72 12.78 0.56 14.83
C TYR A 72 12.89 1.86 15.64
N PRO A 73 14.08 2.49 15.69
CA PRO A 73 14.27 3.75 16.40
C PRO A 73 13.53 4.91 15.74
N ASP A 74 13.25 5.94 16.54
CA ASP A 74 12.70 7.21 16.07
C ASP A 74 13.61 7.85 15.01
N GLY A 75 13.01 8.48 14.00
CA GLY A 75 13.78 9.20 12.98
C GLY A 75 14.68 8.32 12.11
N GLY A 76 14.38 7.02 11.98
CA GLY A 76 15.19 6.09 11.18
C GLY A 76 15.05 6.28 9.67
N PHE A 77 13.91 6.78 9.19
CA PHE A 77 13.52 6.65 7.78
C PHE A 77 13.29 8.00 7.08
N ASP A 78 13.69 8.07 5.81
CA ASP A 78 13.40 9.19 4.92
C ASP A 78 11.98 9.08 4.34
N ALA A 79 11.47 7.84 4.19
CA ALA A 79 10.08 7.59 3.87
C ALA A 79 9.50 6.36 4.58
N VAL A 80 8.21 6.43 4.89
CA VAL A 80 7.38 5.31 5.29
C VAL A 80 6.24 5.19 4.28
N ILE A 81 6.10 4.02 3.68
CA ILE A 81 5.03 3.69 2.75
C ILE A 81 4.15 2.64 3.41
N ALA A 82 2.83 2.81 3.35
CA ALA A 82 1.89 1.76 3.73
C ALA A 82 0.77 1.71 2.69
N THR A 83 0.79 0.69 1.84
CA THR A 83 -0.20 0.52 0.76
C THR A 83 -1.20 -0.55 1.13
N GLU A 84 -2.46 -0.17 1.24
CA GLU A 84 -3.56 -1.06 1.61
C GLU A 84 -3.32 -1.73 2.98
N ILE A 85 -3.08 -0.91 4.02
CA ILE A 85 -2.72 -1.37 5.37
C ILE A 85 -3.63 -0.82 6.46
N LEU A 86 -3.96 0.47 6.41
CA LEU A 86 -4.75 1.10 7.48
C LEU A 86 -6.18 0.52 7.59
N GLU A 87 -6.71 -0.07 6.53
CA GLU A 87 -7.99 -0.77 6.50
C GLU A 87 -7.98 -2.09 7.26
N HIS A 88 -6.81 -2.69 7.52
CA HIS A 88 -6.66 -3.92 8.30
C HIS A 88 -6.33 -3.66 9.78
N VAL A 89 -5.88 -2.45 10.12
CA VAL A 89 -5.42 -2.09 11.46
C VAL A 89 -6.59 -1.58 12.29
N GLU A 90 -6.91 -2.22 13.43
CA GLU A 90 -8.04 -1.82 14.29
C GLU A 90 -7.87 -0.41 14.88
N LYS A 91 -6.67 -0.08 15.36
CA LYS A 91 -6.33 1.24 15.89
C LYS A 91 -5.41 1.97 14.92
N ASP A 92 -5.94 2.32 13.76
CA ASP A 92 -5.23 3.02 12.67
C ASP A 92 -4.45 4.27 13.13
N HIS A 93 -4.95 5.00 14.12
CA HIS A 93 -4.26 6.14 14.74
C HIS A 93 -2.93 5.77 15.40
N LEU A 94 -2.78 4.55 15.95
CA LEU A 94 -1.51 4.06 16.47
C LEU A 94 -0.51 3.82 15.34
N ALA A 95 -0.97 3.26 14.22
CA ALA A 95 -0.11 3.08 13.05
C ALA A 95 0.35 4.43 12.47
N VAL A 96 -0.54 5.42 12.34
CA VAL A 96 -0.16 6.77 11.90
C VAL A 96 0.85 7.41 12.85
N ARG A 97 0.69 7.21 14.18
CA ARG A 97 1.66 7.68 15.18
C ARG A 97 3.02 7.00 15.01
N GLU A 98 3.06 5.69 14.79
CA GLU A 98 4.31 4.97 14.52
C GLU A 98 4.98 5.47 13.25
N PHE A 99 4.22 5.66 12.16
CA PHE A 99 4.77 6.20 10.92
C PHE A 99 5.37 7.59 11.13
N TYR A 100 4.73 8.45 11.93
CA TYR A 100 5.31 9.73 12.32
C TYR A 100 6.60 9.58 13.14
N ARG A 101 6.61 8.70 14.15
CA ARG A 101 7.77 8.46 15.02
C ARG A 101 9.00 8.01 14.22
N LEU A 102 8.80 7.07 13.31
CA LEU A 102 9.84 6.47 12.47
C LEU A 102 10.46 7.42 11.45
N LEU A 103 9.73 8.45 11.02
CA LEU A 103 10.22 9.40 10.04
C LEU A 103 11.23 10.37 10.64
N LYS A 104 12.28 10.67 9.87
CA LYS A 104 13.17 11.81 10.10
C LYS A 104 12.37 13.13 10.00
N PRO A 105 12.82 14.22 10.64
CA PRO A 105 12.29 15.55 10.35
C PRO A 105 12.34 15.85 8.84
N GLY A 106 11.22 16.23 8.25
CA GLY A 106 11.08 16.43 6.81
C GLY A 106 10.87 15.15 5.98
N GLY A 107 10.86 13.97 6.60
CA GLY A 107 10.57 12.69 5.94
C GLY A 107 9.11 12.58 5.48
N VAL A 108 8.84 11.65 4.56
CA VAL A 108 7.52 11.54 3.89
C VAL A 108 6.79 10.25 4.23
N CYS A 109 5.51 10.36 4.56
CA CYS A 109 4.58 9.25 4.68
C CYS A 109 3.73 9.15 3.41
N ILE A 110 3.65 7.97 2.81
CA ILE A 110 2.84 7.71 1.61
C ILE A 110 1.87 6.57 1.90
N ILE A 111 0.58 6.85 1.80
CA ILE A 111 -0.49 5.90 2.14
C ILE A 111 -1.40 5.69 0.95
N THR A 112 -1.82 4.44 0.74
CA THR A 112 -3.02 4.13 -0.05
C THR A 112 -4.01 3.34 0.78
N VAL A 113 -5.30 3.67 0.60
CA VAL A 113 -6.42 2.99 1.25
C VAL A 113 -7.61 2.88 0.30
N PRO A 114 -8.49 1.88 0.46
CA PRO A 114 -9.72 1.77 -0.30
C PRO A 114 -10.65 2.94 0.03
N ALA A 115 -11.22 3.53 -1.02
CA ALA A 115 -12.07 4.71 -0.93
C ALA A 115 -13.54 4.33 -0.82
N ASN A 116 -14.30 5.24 -0.20
CA ASN A 116 -15.75 5.30 -0.18
C ASN A 116 -16.40 4.05 0.46
N PRO A 117 -16.89 4.16 1.71
CA PRO A 117 -17.61 3.07 2.38
C PRO A 117 -18.77 2.48 1.59
N ALA A 118 -19.44 3.27 0.74
CA ALA A 118 -20.54 2.77 -0.10
C ALA A 118 -20.09 1.85 -1.25
N LEU A 119 -18.78 1.72 -1.49
CA LEU A 119 -18.21 0.79 -2.46
C LEU A 119 -17.79 -0.55 -1.83
N TRP A 120 -18.10 -0.77 -0.54
CA TRP A 120 -17.84 -2.04 0.13
C TRP A 120 -18.43 -3.23 -0.64
N ASP A 121 -17.63 -4.27 -0.83
CA ASP A 121 -18.08 -5.50 -1.47
C ASP A 121 -17.29 -6.73 -1.01
N ILE A 122 -17.55 -7.87 -1.66
CA ILE A 122 -16.96 -9.17 -1.33
C ILE A 122 -15.44 -9.17 -1.30
N SER A 123 -14.78 -8.26 -2.02
CA SER A 123 -13.32 -8.19 -2.01
C SER A 123 -12.78 -7.66 -0.68
N ASP A 124 -13.50 -6.74 -0.03
CA ASP A 124 -13.17 -6.27 1.31
C ASP A 124 -13.33 -7.39 2.34
N GLU A 125 -14.40 -8.18 2.22
CA GLU A 125 -14.68 -9.31 3.10
C GLU A 125 -13.60 -10.39 2.95
N MET A 126 -13.25 -10.74 1.71
CA MET A 126 -12.18 -11.71 1.42
C MET A 126 -10.80 -11.24 1.89
N ALA A 127 -10.57 -9.93 1.91
CA ALA A 127 -9.34 -9.33 2.40
C ALA A 127 -9.37 -9.04 3.91
N GLU A 128 -10.46 -9.37 4.60
CA GLU A 128 -10.66 -9.09 6.03
C GLU A 128 -10.47 -7.60 6.36
N HIS A 129 -10.89 -6.72 5.46
CA HIS A 129 -10.91 -5.28 5.72
C HIS A 129 -11.83 -4.99 6.91
N LYS A 130 -11.48 -3.95 7.66
CA LYS A 130 -12.30 -3.40 8.75
C LYS A 130 -13.08 -2.18 8.31
N ARG A 131 -12.57 -1.44 7.31
CA ARG A 131 -13.13 -0.16 6.87
C ARG A 131 -12.63 0.26 5.49
N ARG A 132 -13.38 1.15 4.86
CA ARG A 132 -12.93 2.00 3.75
C ARG A 132 -12.96 3.46 4.18
N TYR A 133 -12.19 4.31 3.52
CA TYR A 133 -12.00 5.71 3.93
C TYR A 133 -12.72 6.70 3.02
N SER A 134 -13.25 7.77 3.62
CA SER A 134 -13.49 9.02 2.90
C SER A 134 -12.26 9.92 3.00
N LYS A 135 -12.15 10.96 2.16
CA LYS A 135 -11.06 11.93 2.28
C LYS A 135 -11.11 12.63 3.63
N GLU A 136 -12.31 12.97 4.09
CA GLU A 136 -12.55 13.68 5.35
C GLU A 136 -12.11 12.82 6.54
N ALA A 137 -12.46 11.54 6.55
CA ALA A 137 -12.02 10.60 7.59
C ALA A 137 -10.48 10.46 7.60
N LEU A 138 -9.86 10.33 6.43
CA LEU A 138 -8.40 10.23 6.34
C LEU A 138 -7.70 11.53 6.73
N LEU A 139 -8.26 12.69 6.37
CA LEU A 139 -7.78 14.00 6.82
C LEU A 139 -7.86 14.13 8.35
N GLN A 140 -8.97 13.74 8.96
CA GLN A 140 -9.14 13.78 10.42
C GLN A 140 -8.12 12.89 11.13
N LEU A 141 -7.89 11.68 10.61
CA LEU A 141 -6.89 10.75 11.14
C LEU A 141 -5.48 11.37 11.16
N PHE A 142 -5.10 12.06 10.07
CA PHE A 142 -3.79 12.71 9.96
C PHE A 142 -3.71 14.07 10.67
N ASN A 143 -4.80 14.82 10.80
CA ASN A 143 -4.82 16.09 11.54
C ASN A 143 -4.57 15.92 13.03
N ASN A 144 -4.88 14.75 13.59
CA ASN A 144 -4.55 14.41 14.98
C ASN A 144 -3.05 14.12 15.20
N SER A 145 -2.25 14.20 14.15
CA SER A 145 -0.80 14.04 14.17
C SER A 145 -0.11 15.29 13.63
N SER A 146 1.17 15.48 13.93
CA SER A 146 1.96 16.62 13.45
C SER A 146 2.38 16.51 11.97
N PHE A 147 1.62 15.76 11.17
CA PHE A 147 1.85 15.62 9.74
C PHE A 147 1.29 16.83 8.97
N LYS A 148 2.08 17.36 8.03
CA LYS A 148 1.60 18.26 6.99
C LYS A 148 1.18 17.48 5.75
N ILE A 149 -0.08 17.55 5.39
CA ILE A 149 -0.60 16.86 4.20
C ILE A 149 -0.20 17.65 2.94
N GLU A 150 0.56 17.02 2.05
CA GLU A 150 1.03 17.64 0.80
C GLU A 150 0.13 17.29 -0.39
N LYS A 151 -0.38 16.06 -0.43
CA LYS A 151 -1.25 15.58 -1.52
C LYS A 151 -2.31 14.64 -0.96
N LEU A 152 -3.53 14.79 -1.47
CA LEU A 152 -4.65 13.91 -1.17
C LEU A 152 -5.59 13.84 -2.38
N PHE A 153 -5.64 12.69 -3.06
CA PHE A 153 -6.47 12.54 -4.25
C PHE A 153 -7.00 11.12 -4.41
N TYR A 154 -8.07 10.99 -5.18
CA TYR A 154 -8.68 9.70 -5.47
C TYR A 154 -7.94 9.01 -6.62
N VAL A 155 -7.91 7.69 -6.60
CA VAL A 155 -7.32 6.86 -7.66
C VAL A 155 -8.32 5.83 -8.16
N GLY A 156 -8.15 5.40 -9.42
CA GLY A 156 -8.88 4.26 -9.96
C GLY A 156 -10.26 4.54 -10.54
N PHE A 157 -10.48 5.73 -11.09
CA PHE A 157 -11.70 6.05 -11.83
C PHE A 157 -11.36 6.74 -13.16
N PRO A 158 -12.04 6.44 -14.27
CA PRO A 158 -13.17 5.51 -14.40
C PRO A 158 -12.79 4.07 -14.77
N LEU A 159 -11.62 3.82 -15.37
CA LEU A 159 -11.32 2.56 -16.03
C LEU A 159 -11.08 1.44 -15.04
N MET A 160 -10.33 1.70 -13.96
CA MET A 160 -10.08 0.70 -12.93
C MET A 160 -11.38 0.34 -12.20
N ARG A 161 -12.26 1.32 -11.94
CA ARG A 161 -13.60 1.07 -11.38
C ARG A 161 -14.46 0.20 -12.30
N LEU A 162 -14.41 0.44 -13.61
CA LEU A 162 -15.14 -0.37 -14.58
C LEU A 162 -14.58 -1.80 -14.64
N TYR A 163 -13.27 -1.95 -14.69
CA TYR A 163 -12.59 -3.25 -14.63
C TYR A 163 -12.94 -4.01 -13.36
N HIS A 164 -12.91 -3.34 -12.20
CA HIS A 164 -13.27 -3.92 -10.91
C HIS A 164 -14.69 -4.51 -10.96
N ARG A 165 -15.66 -3.70 -11.40
CA ARG A 165 -17.06 -4.10 -11.47
C ARG A 165 -17.32 -5.23 -12.47
N LEU A 166 -16.73 -5.17 -13.65
CA LEU A 166 -17.04 -6.09 -14.74
C LEU A 166 -16.24 -7.38 -14.73
N VAL A 167 -14.99 -7.33 -14.27
CA VAL A 167 -14.06 -8.47 -14.33
C VAL A 167 -13.80 -9.02 -12.94
N PHE A 168 -13.29 -8.19 -12.04
CA PHE A 168 -12.80 -8.64 -10.75
C PHE A 168 -13.93 -9.15 -9.85
N LEU A 169 -15.03 -8.40 -9.68
CA LEU A 169 -16.16 -8.86 -8.84
C LEU A 169 -16.82 -10.13 -9.36
N ARG A 170 -16.87 -10.33 -10.68
CA ARG A 170 -17.41 -11.58 -11.26
C ARG A 170 -16.51 -12.77 -10.93
N TRP A 171 -15.20 -12.55 -10.94
CA TRP A 171 -14.22 -13.56 -10.57
C TRP A 171 -14.21 -13.83 -9.06
N ALA A 172 -14.21 -12.80 -8.22
CA ALA A 172 -14.20 -12.93 -6.75
C ALA A 172 -15.40 -13.76 -6.26
N ARG A 173 -16.62 -13.43 -6.70
CA ARG A 173 -17.83 -14.22 -6.38
C ARG A 173 -17.76 -15.67 -6.85
N ARG A 174 -17.06 -15.95 -7.95
CA ARG A 174 -16.88 -17.31 -8.45
C ARG A 174 -15.91 -18.11 -7.58
N ILE A 175 -14.87 -17.47 -7.06
CA ILE A 175 -13.94 -18.11 -6.14
C ILE A 175 -14.59 -18.35 -4.79
N ASP A 176 -15.25 -17.34 -4.24
CA ASP A 176 -15.94 -17.41 -2.95
C ASP A 176 -16.98 -18.54 -2.92
N LYS A 177 -17.86 -18.62 -3.93
CA LYS A 177 -18.87 -19.68 -4.05
C LYS A 177 -18.29 -21.10 -4.10
N ASN A 178 -17.02 -21.25 -4.50
CA ASN A 178 -16.35 -22.54 -4.61
C ASN A 178 -15.43 -22.85 -3.40
N ARG A 179 -15.39 -22.02 -2.35
CA ARG A 179 -14.42 -22.16 -1.24
C ARG A 179 -15.07 -22.20 0.14
N SER A 180 -14.73 -23.25 0.89
CA SER A 180 -14.91 -23.40 2.34
C SER A 180 -13.52 -23.45 2.99
N GLY A 181 -12.87 -22.31 3.27
CA GLY A 181 -11.55 -22.25 3.93
C GLY A 181 -10.74 -20.97 3.68
N THR A 182 -9.80 -20.67 4.60
CA THR A 182 -8.97 -19.44 4.70
C THR A 182 -8.00 -19.23 3.54
N VAL A 183 -7.91 -17.98 3.05
CA VAL A 183 -7.16 -17.58 1.85
C VAL A 183 -5.73 -17.16 2.21
N SER A 184 -4.75 -17.62 1.41
CA SER A 184 -3.39 -17.07 1.38
C SER A 184 -3.26 -16.04 0.25
N SER A 185 -2.51 -14.95 0.46
CA SER A 185 -2.28 -13.86 -0.48
C SER A 185 -1.76 -14.28 -1.87
N GLY A 186 -1.25 -15.51 -2.01
CA GLY A 186 -0.81 -16.09 -3.29
C GLY A 186 -1.95 -16.49 -4.24
N ASP A 187 -3.16 -16.74 -3.73
CA ASP A 187 -4.30 -17.22 -4.52
C ASP A 187 -5.11 -16.09 -5.19
N ALA A 188 -4.83 -14.83 -4.85
CA ALA A 188 -5.59 -13.66 -5.29
C ALA A 188 -5.27 -13.21 -6.75
N LEU A 189 -4.34 -13.88 -7.43
CA LEU A 189 -3.91 -13.49 -8.78
C LEU A 189 -4.87 -14.05 -9.84
N THR A 190 -5.74 -13.19 -10.36
CA THR A 190 -6.53 -13.47 -11.58
C THR A 190 -5.64 -14.01 -12.71
N ARG A 191 -6.19 -14.84 -13.62
CA ARG A 191 -5.48 -15.26 -14.87
C ARG A 191 -4.92 -14.08 -15.68
N VAL A 192 -5.53 -12.90 -15.55
CA VAL A 192 -5.07 -11.62 -16.13
C VAL A 192 -3.80 -11.12 -15.43
N GLY A 193 -3.73 -11.22 -14.10
CA GLY A 193 -2.54 -10.91 -13.29
C GLY A 193 -1.33 -11.81 -13.58
N LEU A 194 -1.55 -13.01 -14.13
CA LEU A 194 -0.50 -13.96 -14.51
C LEU A 194 0.17 -13.63 -15.87
N ASN A 195 -0.46 -12.81 -16.73
CA ASN A 195 0.12 -12.42 -18.01
C ASN A 195 0.79 -11.04 -17.92
N ARG A 196 2.13 -11.02 -17.99
CA ARG A 196 2.97 -9.81 -17.93
C ARG A 196 2.62 -8.76 -19.00
N TRP A 197 2.16 -9.19 -20.17
CA TRP A 197 1.77 -8.26 -21.24
C TRP A 197 0.43 -7.60 -20.94
N ILE A 198 -0.55 -8.36 -20.46
CA ILE A 198 -1.88 -7.83 -20.15
C ILE A 198 -1.80 -6.88 -18.95
N THR A 199 -1.07 -7.25 -17.91
CA THR A 199 -0.81 -6.38 -16.76
C THR A 199 -0.08 -5.08 -17.15
N TYR A 200 0.87 -5.15 -18.09
CA TYR A 200 1.54 -3.95 -18.60
C TYR A 200 0.58 -3.01 -19.36
N ILE A 201 -0.28 -3.56 -20.22
CA ILE A 201 -1.27 -2.78 -20.98
C ILE A 201 -2.29 -2.15 -20.04
N LEU A 202 -2.88 -2.95 -19.14
CA LEU A 202 -3.82 -2.45 -18.14
C LEU A 202 -3.19 -1.38 -17.25
N GLY A 203 -1.94 -1.59 -16.82
CA GLY A 203 -1.19 -0.62 -16.05
C GLY A 203 -1.03 0.73 -16.75
N ASN A 204 -0.80 0.74 -18.06
CA ASN A 204 -0.75 1.99 -18.84
C ASN A 204 -2.13 2.61 -19.02
N LEU A 205 -3.15 1.79 -19.27
CA LEU A 205 -4.52 2.24 -19.45
C LEU A 205 -5.06 2.92 -18.18
N PHE A 206 -4.81 2.34 -17.01
CA PHE A 206 -5.21 2.90 -15.72
C PHE A 206 -4.47 4.20 -15.35
N ARG A 207 -3.43 4.61 -16.10
CA ARG A 207 -2.83 5.94 -15.92
C ARG A 207 -3.79 7.07 -16.32
N ILE A 208 -4.73 6.78 -17.23
CA ILE A 208 -5.77 7.73 -17.67
C ILE A 208 -6.68 8.11 -16.49
N ASP A 209 -6.89 7.20 -15.54
CA ASP A 209 -7.70 7.46 -14.35
C ASP A 209 -7.15 8.63 -13.51
N GLY A 210 -5.84 8.93 -13.62
CA GLY A 210 -5.21 10.07 -12.95
C GLY A 210 -5.83 11.42 -13.33
N ILE A 211 -6.44 11.54 -14.52
CA ILE A 211 -7.12 12.76 -14.97
C ILE A 211 -8.33 13.08 -14.09
N PHE A 212 -8.97 12.06 -13.53
CA PHE A 212 -10.18 12.18 -12.73
C PHE A 212 -9.92 12.12 -11.22
N SER A 213 -8.66 12.28 -10.80
CA SER A 213 -8.23 12.17 -9.40
C SER A 213 -8.85 13.21 -8.46
N SER A 214 -9.43 14.28 -9.00
CA SER A 214 -10.21 15.28 -8.26
C SER A 214 -11.63 14.80 -7.90
N LEU A 215 -12.21 13.87 -8.65
CA LEU A 215 -13.56 13.38 -8.44
C LEU A 215 -13.61 12.36 -7.29
N SER A 216 -14.63 12.45 -6.43
CA SER A 216 -14.89 11.51 -5.33
C SER A 216 -15.41 10.13 -5.75
N LEU A 217 -15.07 9.71 -6.98
CA LEU A 217 -15.57 8.50 -7.63
C LEU A 217 -14.52 7.39 -7.75
N GLY A 218 -13.28 7.65 -7.32
CA GLY A 218 -12.20 6.66 -7.26
C GLY A 218 -12.50 5.52 -6.29
N ILE A 219 -11.83 4.39 -6.51
CA ILE A 219 -11.94 3.20 -5.64
C ILE A 219 -10.86 3.17 -4.55
N GLY A 220 -9.85 4.04 -4.64
CA GLY A 220 -8.82 4.22 -3.62
C GLY A 220 -8.50 5.70 -3.39
N ILE A 221 -7.82 5.98 -2.29
CA ILE A 221 -7.27 7.30 -1.95
C ILE A 221 -5.76 7.16 -1.81
N LEU A 222 -5.01 8.11 -2.36
CA LEU A 222 -3.59 8.25 -2.10
C LEU A 222 -3.36 9.53 -1.28
N LEU A 223 -2.65 9.39 -0.17
CA LEU A 223 -2.22 10.47 0.70
C LEU A 223 -0.68 10.54 0.72
N VAL A 224 -0.14 11.75 0.60
CA VAL A 224 1.26 12.05 0.88
C VAL A 224 1.30 13.11 1.97
N ALA A 225 1.95 12.79 3.08
CA ALA A 225 2.16 13.70 4.19
C ALA A 225 3.65 13.82 4.51
N ARG A 226 4.05 14.96 5.05
CA ARG A 226 5.41 15.25 5.48
C ARG A 226 5.45 15.45 6.98
N LYS A 227 6.44 14.86 7.65
CA LYS A 227 6.75 15.17 9.04
C LYS A 227 7.34 16.57 9.09
N GLU A 228 6.67 17.49 9.78
CA GLU A 228 7.22 18.83 10.00
C GLU A 228 8.48 18.76 10.89
N ARG A 229 9.30 19.81 10.83
CA ARG A 229 10.57 19.87 11.56
C ARG A 229 10.37 20.04 13.05
#